data_AF-A0A3N2FLX0-F1
#
_entry.id   AF-A0A3N2FLX0-F1
#
_cell.length_a   1.000
_cell.length_b   1.000
_cell.length_c   1.000
_cell.angle_alpha   90.00
_cell.angle_beta   90.00
_cell.angle_gamma   90.00
#
_symmetry.space_group_name_H-M   'P 1'
#
loop_
_entity.id
_entity.type
_entity.pdbx_description
1 polymer ?
#
loop_
_entity_poly.entity_id
_entity_poly.type
_entity_poly.pdbx_seq_one_letter_code
_entity_poly.pdbx_strand_id
1 'polypeptide(L)' 'MTASDEHSAPPRIPGPDEPSIPELEEDETIAPRPEEEAADLDRATPDLAPHPEG' A
#
# COMPACT_ATOMS: atom_id res chain seq x y z
N MET A 1 15.87 2.23 14.56
CA MET A 1 14.43 1.91 14.68
C MET A 1 14.10 0.99 13.52
N THR A 2 13.85 -0.29 13.79
CA THR A 2 13.47 -1.25 12.75
C THR A 2 12.06 -0.88 12.31
N ALA A 3 11.91 -0.44 11.06
CA ALA A 3 10.62 -0.46 10.41
C ALA A 3 10.20 -1.93 10.37
N SER A 4 9.30 -2.32 11.26
CA SER A 4 8.63 -3.60 11.14
C SER A 4 7.94 -3.56 9.78
N ASP A 5 8.41 -4.42 8.87
CA ASP A 5 7.80 -4.68 7.59
C ASP A 5 6.37 -5.20 7.88
N GLU A 6 5.39 -4.30 7.96
CA GLU A 6 3.98 -4.62 8.24
C GLU A 6 3.35 -5.53 7.17
N HIS A 7 4.08 -5.82 6.08
CA HIS A 7 3.69 -6.72 5.01
C HIS A 7 4.44 -8.07 4.97
N SER A 8 5.40 -8.34 5.87
CA SER A 8 6.06 -9.66 5.95
C SER A 8 5.24 -10.66 6.76
N ALA A 9 3.96 -10.80 6.45
CA ALA A 9 3.26 -12.00 6.84
C ALA A 9 3.76 -13.14 5.92
N PRO A 10 4.35 -14.24 6.46
CA PRO A 10 4.66 -15.39 5.63
C PRO A 10 3.36 -15.86 4.94
N PRO A 11 3.42 -16.28 3.66
CA PRO A 11 2.24 -16.72 2.93
C PRO A 11 1.58 -17.87 3.70
N ARG A 12 0.41 -17.61 4.28
CA ARG A 12 -0.34 -18.60 5.04
C ARG A 12 -1.33 -19.28 4.11
N ILE A 13 -1.40 -20.60 4.20
CA ILE A 13 -2.45 -21.36 3.55
C ILE A 13 -3.74 -21.12 4.37
N PRO A 14 -4.84 -20.65 3.75
CA PRO A 14 -6.12 -20.49 4.44
C PRO A 14 -6.54 -21.78 5.14
N GLY A 15 -7.17 -21.64 6.31
CA GLY A 15 -7.74 -22.79 7.01
C GLY A 15 -8.88 -23.47 6.22
N PRO A 16 -9.30 -24.69 6.58
CA PRO A 16 -10.38 -25.39 5.90
C PRO A 16 -11.74 -24.65 5.92
N ASP A 17 -11.93 -23.76 6.89
CA ASP A 17 -13.13 -22.93 7.05
C ASP A 17 -12.94 -21.48 6.57
N GLU A 18 -11.77 -21.16 6.01
CA GLU A 18 -11.44 -19.83 5.51
C GLU A 18 -11.59 -19.79 3.99
N PRO A 19 -12.12 -18.69 3.41
CA PRO A 19 -12.21 -18.59 1.96
C PRO A 19 -10.81 -18.64 1.34
N SER A 20 -10.69 -19.38 0.24
CA SER A 20 -9.43 -19.47 -0.50
C SER A 20 -9.05 -18.13 -1.16
N ILE A 21 -10.03 -17.25 -1.33
CA ILE A 21 -9.86 -15.88 -1.82
C ILE A 21 -10.19 -14.95 -0.65
N PRO A 22 -9.30 -14.01 -0.27
CA PRO A 22 -9.62 -13.01 0.73
C PRO A 22 -10.86 -12.22 0.34
N GLU A 23 -11.70 -11.92 1.32
CA GLU A 23 -12.83 -11.02 1.12
C GLU A 23 -12.31 -9.60 0.85
N LEU A 24 -13.08 -8.86 0.06
CA LEU A 24 -12.79 -7.47 -0.27
C LEU A 24 -13.02 -6.56 0.93
N GLU A 25 -12.20 -5.52 1.07
CA GLU A 25 -12.48 -4.43 2.01
C GLU A 25 -13.69 -3.61 1.51
N GLU A 26 -14.45 -3.03 2.45
CA GLU A 26 -15.69 -2.30 2.12
C GLU A 26 -15.43 -1.07 1.23
N ASP A 27 -14.25 -0.47 1.37
CA ASP A 27 -13.79 0.71 0.67
C ASP A 27 -13.10 0.42 -0.66
N GLU A 28 -12.89 -0.85 -1.05
CA GLU A 28 -12.15 -1.17 -2.27
C GLU A 28 -12.84 -0.65 -3.54
N THR A 29 -14.18 -0.54 -3.51
CA THR A 29 -14.97 0.04 -4.62
C THR A 29 -15.22 1.53 -4.49
N ILE A 30 -14.77 2.14 -3.39
CA ILE A 30 -14.91 3.55 -3.12
C ILE A 30 -13.71 4.27 -3.73
N ALA A 31 -13.99 5.33 -4.50
CA ALA A 31 -12.92 6.12 -5.07
C ALA A 31 -12.06 6.75 -3.96
N PRO A 32 -10.74 6.92 -4.20
CA PRO A 32 -9.87 7.64 -3.28
C PRO A 32 -10.42 9.01 -2.93
N ARG A 33 -10.05 9.54 -1.77
CA ARG A 33 -10.47 10.89 -1.39
C ARG A 33 -9.81 11.91 -2.33
N PRO A 34 -10.48 13.04 -2.66
CA PRO A 34 -9.92 14.02 -3.60
C PRO A 34 -8.52 14.54 -3.20
N GLU A 35 -8.25 14.68 -1.90
CA GLU A 35 -6.95 15.08 -1.37
C GLU A 35 -5.84 14.05 -1.61
N GLU A 36 -6.18 12.77 -1.63
CA GLU A 36 -5.23 11.68 -1.89
C GLU A 36 -4.86 11.64 -3.38
N GLU A 37 -5.85 11.76 -4.26
CA GLU A 37 -5.61 11.86 -5.72
C GLU A 37 -4.71 13.07 -6.05
N ALA A 38 -4.94 14.22 -5.39
CA ALA A 38 -4.08 15.40 -5.55
C ALA A 38 -2.64 15.14 -5.08
N ALA A 39 -2.46 14.46 -3.94
CA ALA A 39 -1.13 14.13 -3.43
C ALA A 39 -0.37 13.13 -4.33
N ASP A 40 -1.07 12.23 -5.02
CA ASP A 40 -0.47 11.33 -6.00
C ASP A 40 -0.02 12.08 -7.25
N LEU A 41 -0.80 13.03 -7.74
CA LEU A 41 -0.42 13.88 -8.86
C LEU A 41 0.84 14.71 -8.55
N ASP A 42 0.93 15.26 -7.34
CA ASP A 42 2.11 16.02 -6.89
C ASP A 42 3.36 15.13 -6.78
N ARG A 43 3.19 13.85 -6.43
CA ARG A 43 4.28 12.87 -6.32
C ARG A 43 4.62 12.15 -7.63
N ALA A 44 3.77 12.24 -8.65
CA ALA A 44 3.93 11.49 -9.90
C ALA A 44 5.24 11.82 -10.65
N THR A 45 5.83 12.99 -10.38
CA THR A 45 7.12 13.37 -10.94
C THR A 45 8.23 13.08 -9.92
N PRO A 46 9.11 12.09 -10.17
CA PRO A 46 10.24 11.85 -9.29
C PRO A 46 11.20 13.04 -9.33
N ASP A 47 11.75 13.41 -8.17
CA ASP A 47 12.85 14.37 -8.12
C ASP A 47 14.11 13.74 -8.71
N LEU A 48 14.53 14.25 -9.87
CA LEU A 48 15.72 13.77 -10.58
C LEU A 48 17.00 14.47 -10.10
N ALA A 49 16.89 15.47 -9.23
CA ALA A 49 18.07 16.08 -8.65
C ALA A 49 18.84 15.04 -7.82
N PRO A 50 20.18 14.98 -7.96
CA PRO A 50 20.97 14.12 -7.11
C PRO A 50 20.77 14.54 -5.66
N HIS A 51 20.43 13.58 -4.80
CA HIS A 51 20.36 13.83 -3.37
C HIS A 51 21.76 14.27 -2.91
N PRO A 52 21.88 15.41 -2.21
CA PRO A 52 23.19 15.86 -1.74
C PRO A 52 23.75 14.81 -0.78
N GLU A 53 24.94 14.31 -1.08
CA GLU A 53 25.70 13.47 -0.15
C GLU A 53 26.08 14.33 1.06
N GLY A 54 25.70 13.87 2.25
CA GLY A 54 26.02 14.51 3.53
C GLY A 54 27.48 14.31 3.92
#